data_AF-A0A936NFU3-F1
#
_entry.id   AF-A0A936NFU3-F1
#
_cell.length_a   1.000
_cell.length_b   1.000
_cell.length_c   1.000
_cell.angle_alpha   90.00
_cell.angle_beta   90.00
_cell.angle_gamma   90.00
#
_symmetry.space_group_name_H-M   'P 1'
#
loop_
_entity.id
_entity.type
_entity.pdbx_description
1 polymer ?
#
loop_
_entity_poly.entity_id
_entity_poly.type
_entity_poly.pdbx_seq_one_letter_code
_entity_poly.pdbx_strand_id
1 'polypeptide(L)'
;MTDHSAPETPTSSGPVDHDGEPLPIKMLADRLLVAPDSEGERRSTGGILIPATAERGKRLSWAEVRALGPNVRSVKDGDQVLFNPEDVFEVEVRGETFIILRERDVHAVAAQRLAEGSTGLYL
;
A
#
# COMPACT_ATOMS: atom_id res chain seq x y z
N MET A 1 -25.47 -34.99 -21.96
CA MET A 1 -25.16 -35.21 -20.54
C MET A 1 -24.36 -33.99 -20.12
N THR A 2 -25.04 -33.03 -19.49
CA THR A 2 -24.45 -31.78 -18.99
C THR A 2 -23.97 -32.05 -17.57
N ASP A 3 -22.69 -31.80 -17.29
CA ASP A 3 -22.20 -31.42 -15.95
C ASP A 3 -20.79 -30.83 -16.17
N HIS A 4 -20.64 -29.51 -16.14
CA HIS A 4 -20.24 -28.73 -14.96
C HIS A 4 -18.90 -29.17 -14.35
N SER A 5 -17.84 -28.44 -14.73
CA SER A 5 -16.72 -28.23 -13.81
C SER A 5 -16.10 -26.88 -14.16
N ALA A 6 -16.53 -25.87 -13.41
CA ALA A 6 -15.91 -24.56 -13.39
C ALA A 6 -14.45 -24.69 -12.95
N PRO A 7 -13.52 -23.87 -13.46
CA PRO A 7 -12.24 -23.72 -12.79
C PRO A 7 -12.49 -22.95 -11.49
N GLU A 8 -12.52 -23.66 -10.37
CA GLU A 8 -12.42 -23.03 -9.06
C GLU A 8 -11.07 -22.30 -9.03
N THR A 9 -11.14 -20.98 -9.10
CA THR A 9 -9.98 -20.11 -8.94
C THR A 9 -9.76 -20.00 -7.43
N PRO A 10 -8.70 -20.58 -6.84
CA PRO A 10 -8.29 -20.08 -5.54
C PRO A 10 -7.74 -18.68 -5.78
N THR A 11 -8.50 -17.67 -5.35
CA THR A 11 -8.04 -16.30 -5.13
C THR A 11 -6.84 -16.34 -4.17
N SER A 12 -5.66 -16.56 -4.75
CA SER A 12 -4.38 -16.47 -4.08
C SER A 12 -3.89 -15.03 -4.25
N SER A 13 -4.46 -14.12 -3.46
CA SER A 13 -3.88 -12.78 -3.24
C SER A 13 -2.63 -12.95 -2.36
N GLY A 14 -1.60 -13.59 -2.92
CA GLY A 14 -0.25 -13.51 -2.38
C GLY A 14 0.34 -12.13 -2.70
N PRO A 15 1.41 -11.69 -2.02
CA PRO A 15 2.10 -10.49 -2.43
C PRO A 15 2.50 -10.61 -3.90
N VAL A 16 2.39 -9.54 -4.66
CA VAL A 16 2.81 -9.53 -6.07
C VAL A 16 3.90 -8.50 -6.31
N ASP A 17 4.92 -8.88 -7.06
CA ASP A 17 6.00 -8.00 -7.55
C ASP A 17 5.45 -6.96 -8.55
N HIS A 18 6.28 -6.02 -9.00
CA HIS A 18 5.85 -5.00 -9.97
C HIS A 18 5.24 -5.59 -11.26
N ASP A 19 5.72 -6.77 -11.67
CA ASP A 19 5.23 -7.51 -12.85
C ASP A 19 3.99 -8.38 -12.59
N GLY A 20 3.39 -8.31 -11.39
CA GLY A 20 2.19 -9.08 -11.04
C GLY A 20 2.46 -10.54 -10.68
N GLU A 21 3.73 -10.92 -10.48
CA GLU A 21 4.11 -12.28 -10.10
C GLU A 21 4.00 -12.50 -8.59
N PRO A 22 3.51 -13.67 -8.13
CA PRO A 22 3.39 -13.95 -6.71
C PRO A 22 4.79 -14.05 -6.06
N LEU A 23 5.01 -13.15 -5.11
CA LEU A 23 6.07 -13.18 -4.11
C LEU A 23 5.78 -14.30 -3.10
N PRO A 24 6.76 -15.18 -2.80
CA PRO A 24 6.63 -16.21 -1.78
C PRO A 24 6.78 -15.63 -0.36
N ILE A 25 6.11 -14.52 -0.06
CA ILE A 25 6.15 -13.85 1.24
C ILE A 25 4.81 -14.00 1.93
N LYS A 26 4.81 -14.44 3.19
CA LYS A 26 3.60 -14.49 4.02
C LYS A 26 3.69 -13.48 5.15
N MET A 27 2.81 -12.48 5.12
CA MET A 27 2.72 -11.49 6.18
C MET A 27 2.05 -12.08 7.42
N LEU A 28 2.55 -11.69 8.60
CA LEU A 28 2.10 -12.21 9.88
C LEU A 28 1.43 -11.13 10.71
N ALA A 29 0.44 -11.54 11.51
CA ALA A 29 -0.29 -10.67 12.43
C ALA A 29 -0.84 -9.41 11.72
N ASP A 30 -0.53 -8.24 12.27
CA ASP A 30 -0.94 -6.90 11.84
C ASP A 30 0.08 -6.24 10.89
N ARG A 31 0.95 -7.02 10.26
CA ARG A 31 2.00 -6.49 9.38
C ARG A 31 1.52 -6.41 7.93
N LEU A 32 2.01 -5.41 7.21
CA LEU A 32 1.80 -5.24 5.78
C LEU A 32 3.14 -5.03 5.05
N LEU A 33 3.22 -5.52 3.81
CA LEU A 33 4.34 -5.31 2.91
C LEU A 33 3.96 -4.22 1.92
N VAL A 34 4.82 -3.22 1.78
CA VAL A 34 4.59 -2.10 0.88
C VAL A 34 5.79 -1.88 -0.02
N ALA A 35 5.54 -1.49 -1.26
CA ALA A 35 6.55 -1.02 -2.19
C ALA A 35 6.61 0.51 -2.10
N PRO A 36 7.74 1.12 -1.68
CA PRO A 36 7.86 2.57 -1.64
C PRO A 36 7.65 3.15 -3.03
N ASP A 37 6.88 4.24 -3.11
CA ASP A 37 6.73 4.93 -4.38
C ASP A 37 8.04 5.60 -4.77
N SER A 38 8.58 5.22 -5.93
CA SER A 38 9.76 5.86 -6.52
C SER A 38 9.56 7.36 -6.82
N GLU A 39 8.30 7.83 -6.89
CA GLU A 39 7.93 9.23 -7.16
C GLU A 39 7.56 10.04 -5.89
N GLY A 40 8.17 9.76 -4.73
CA GLY A 40 7.92 10.45 -3.45
C GLY A 40 8.07 12.00 -3.40
N GLU A 41 8.25 12.68 -4.54
CA GLU A 41 8.43 14.13 -4.64
C GLU A 41 7.38 14.86 -5.51
N ARG A 42 6.39 14.18 -6.11
CA ARG A 42 5.52 14.88 -7.08
C ARG A 42 4.08 14.40 -7.15
N ARG A 43 3.30 14.83 -6.16
CA ARG A 43 1.93 15.36 -6.34
C ARG A 43 1.35 15.80 -4.98
N SER A 44 1.71 17.01 -4.54
CA SER A 44 0.77 17.77 -3.69
C SER A 44 -0.33 18.28 -4.62
N THR A 45 -1.45 17.58 -4.66
CA THR A 45 -2.65 17.89 -5.44
C THR A 45 -3.40 19.09 -4.83
N GLY A 46 -2.66 20.12 -4.40
CA GLY A 46 -3.15 21.29 -3.66
C GLY A 46 -2.38 22.58 -3.92
N GLY A 47 -1.41 22.61 -4.83
CA GLY A 47 -0.78 23.86 -5.28
C GLY A 47 0.11 24.57 -4.26
N ILE A 48 0.42 23.96 -3.11
CA ILE A 48 1.39 24.50 -2.17
C ILE A 48 2.73 23.80 -2.40
N LEU A 49 3.63 24.53 -3.06
CA LEU A 49 5.05 24.21 -3.16
C LEU A 49 5.69 24.54 -1.80
N ILE A 50 6.05 23.51 -1.03
CA ILE A 50 6.83 23.72 0.19
C ILE A 50 8.31 23.85 -0.23
N PRO A 51 8.95 25.01 -0.02
CA PRO A 51 10.35 25.20 -0.39
C PRO A 51 11.25 24.26 0.41
N ALA A 52 12.37 23.85 -0.19
CA ALA A 52 13.36 22.90 0.36
C ALA A 52 14.08 23.36 1.66
N THR A 53 13.60 24.44 2.28
CA THR A 53 14.10 25.03 3.52
C THR A 53 13.10 24.96 4.68
N ALA A 54 11.91 24.38 4.50
CA ALA A 54 10.90 24.26 5.53
C ALA A 54 11.18 23.08 6.49
N GLU A 55 12.21 23.27 7.32
CA GLU A 55 12.50 22.51 8.53
C GLU A 55 12.66 20.99 8.37
N ARG A 56 13.37 20.35 9.30
CA ARG A 56 13.41 18.89 9.41
C ARG A 56 12.06 18.38 9.94
N GLY A 57 10.97 18.66 9.22
CA GLY A 57 9.67 18.03 9.42
C GLY A 57 9.79 16.58 8.95
N LYS A 58 9.46 15.62 9.80
CA LYS A 58 9.47 14.20 9.47
C LYS A 58 8.67 13.97 8.20
N ARG A 59 9.36 13.77 7.06
CA ARG A 59 8.72 13.63 5.75
C ARG A 59 8.05 12.27 5.70
N LEU A 60 6.73 12.26 5.75
CA LEU A 60 5.95 11.05 5.54
C LEU A 60 6.06 10.63 4.07
N SER A 61 6.13 9.32 3.84
CA SER A 61 6.27 8.73 2.51
C SER A 61 5.04 7.92 2.14
N TRP A 62 4.69 7.95 0.86
CA TRP A 62 3.66 7.08 0.29
C TRP A 62 4.27 5.76 -0.20
N ALA A 63 3.54 4.68 -0.03
CA ALA A 63 3.88 3.37 -0.59
C ALA A 63 2.63 2.61 -1.00
N GLU A 64 2.77 1.73 -2.00
CA GLU A 64 1.71 0.85 -2.47
C GLU A 64 1.72 -0.45 -1.68
N VAL A 65 0.55 -0.89 -1.22
CA VAL A 65 0.40 -2.15 -0.48
C VAL A 65 0.51 -3.32 -1.44
N ARG A 66 1.50 -4.18 -1.21
CA ARG A 66 1.71 -5.41 -1.98
C ARG A 66 1.20 -6.65 -1.27
N ALA A 67 1.22 -6.68 0.07
CA ALA A 67 0.57 -7.74 0.84
C ALA A 67 0.13 -7.32 2.24
N LEU A 68 -0.83 -8.08 2.75
CA LEU A 68 -1.43 -7.88 4.06
C LEU A 68 -1.31 -9.12 4.94
N GLY A 69 -1.08 -8.88 6.24
CA GLY A 69 -1.19 -9.89 7.27
C GLY A 69 -2.65 -10.22 7.58
N PRO A 70 -2.92 -11.39 8.18
CA PRO A 70 -4.28 -11.87 8.44
C PRO A 70 -5.10 -11.00 9.41
N ASN A 71 -4.45 -10.13 10.19
CA ASN A 71 -5.15 -9.26 11.13
C ASN A 71 -5.37 -7.84 10.61
N VAL A 72 -4.87 -7.49 9.41
CA VAL A 72 -5.06 -6.17 8.84
C VAL A 72 -6.48 -6.02 8.33
N ARG A 73 -7.17 -4.94 8.71
CA ARG A 73 -8.58 -4.70 8.35
C ARG A 73 -8.81 -3.36 7.66
N SER A 74 -7.92 -2.40 7.90
CA SER A 74 -8.10 -1.01 7.47
C SER A 74 -7.58 -0.74 6.06
N VAL A 75 -6.89 -1.71 5.46
CA VAL A 75 -6.13 -1.56 4.21
C VAL A 75 -6.43 -2.74 3.28
N LYS A 76 -6.33 -2.54 1.97
CA LYS A 76 -6.45 -3.57 0.93
C LYS A 76 -5.20 -3.62 0.05
N ASP A 77 -4.98 -4.74 -0.64
CA ASP A 77 -3.94 -4.85 -1.65
C ASP A 77 -4.16 -3.78 -2.75
N GLY A 78 -3.09 -3.08 -3.13
CA GLY A 78 -3.13 -1.96 -4.08
C GLY A 78 -3.53 -0.60 -3.49
N ASP A 79 -3.91 -0.51 -2.21
CA ASP A 79 -4.10 0.79 -1.56
C ASP A 79 -2.76 1.50 -1.38
N GLN A 80 -2.78 2.84 -1.42
CA GLN A 80 -1.61 3.64 -1.03
C GLN A 80 -1.65 3.97 0.46
N VAL A 81 -0.55 3.76 1.17
CA VAL A 81 -0.43 4.05 2.60
C VAL A 81 0.62 5.13 2.86
N LEU A 82 0.31 6.00 3.81
CA LEU A 82 1.20 7.05 4.29
C LEU A 82 1.83 6.61 5.61
N PHE A 83 3.16 6.62 5.70
CA PHE A 83 3.90 6.18 6.87
C PHE A 83 5.15 7.04 7.11
N ASN A 84 5.77 6.92 8.28
CA ASN A 84 7.04 7.58 8.58
C ASN A 84 8.22 6.64 8.24
N PRO A 85 9.11 6.99 7.30
CA PRO A 85 10.24 6.14 6.91
C PRO A 85 11.35 6.02 7.98
N GLU A 86 11.35 6.84 9.03
CA GLU A 86 12.39 6.81 10.07
C GLU A 86 12.35 5.56 10.97
N ASP A 87 11.23 4.85 11.04
CA ASP A 87 11.01 3.72 11.97
C ASP A 87 10.40 2.50 11.25
N VAL A 88 11.07 2.06 10.18
CA VAL A 88 10.58 0.96 9.33
C VAL A 88 11.64 -0.09 9.08
N PHE A 89 11.20 -1.29 8.69
CA PHE A 89 12.08 -2.38 8.31
C PHE A 89 12.07 -2.53 6.80
N GLU A 90 13.23 -2.32 6.18
CA GLU A 90 13.43 -2.60 4.75
C GLU A 90 13.80 -4.07 4.54
N VAL A 91 13.27 -4.65 3.46
CA VAL A 91 13.58 -6.01 3.02
C VAL A 91 13.76 -6.00 1.51
N GLU A 92 14.85 -6.61 1.04
CA GLU A 92 15.09 -6.80 -0.38
C GLU A 92 14.62 -8.21 -0.77
N VAL A 93 13.74 -8.30 -1.76
CA VAL A 93 13.24 -9.57 -2.29
C VAL A 93 13.35 -9.54 -3.81
N ARG A 94 14.02 -10.53 -4.38
CA ARG A 94 14.27 -10.64 -5.84
C ARG A 94 14.95 -9.40 -6.45
N GLY A 95 15.67 -8.61 -5.66
CA GLY A 95 16.32 -7.37 -6.11
C GLY A 95 15.42 -6.13 -6.05
N GLU A 96 14.19 -6.26 -5.54
CA GLU A 96 13.27 -5.16 -5.27
C GLU A 96 13.26 -4.83 -3.77
N THR A 97 13.23 -3.54 -3.43
CA THR A 97 13.15 -3.06 -2.05
C THR A 97 11.70 -2.91 -1.63
N PHE A 98 11.34 -3.61 -0.56
CA PHE A 98 10.05 -3.50 0.10
C PHE A 98 10.23 -3.02 1.53
N ILE A 99 9.15 -2.50 2.10
CA ILE A 99 9.10 -2.03 3.49
C ILE A 99 8.02 -2.83 4.22
N ILE A 100 8.36 -3.30 5.42
CA ILE A 100 7.42 -3.96 6.32
C ILE A 100 6.96 -2.94 7.36
N LEU A 101 5.65 -2.71 7.39
CA LEU A 101 5.00 -1.83 8.35
C LEU A 101 4.03 -2.62 9.22
N ARG A 102 3.65 -2.07 10.38
CA ARG A 102 2.46 -2.53 11.09
C ARG A 102 1.29 -1.62 10.75
N GLU A 103 0.09 -2.19 10.80
CA GLU A 103 -1.15 -1.45 10.54
C GLU A 103 -1.28 -0.20 11.42
N ARG A 104 -0.83 -0.27 12.68
CA ARG A 104 -0.89 0.85 13.62
C ARG A 104 0.08 2.01 13.32
N ASP A 105 1.12 1.75 12.53
CA ASP A 105 2.16 2.74 12.20
C ASP A 105 1.80 3.47 10.88
N VAL A 106 0.70 3.08 10.23
CA VAL A 106 0.13 3.74 9.07
C VAL A 106 -0.67 4.97 9.50
N HIS A 107 -0.33 6.13 8.97
CA HIS A 107 -0.99 7.40 9.28
C HIS A 107 -2.24 7.65 8.44
N ALA A 108 -2.24 7.23 7.18
CA ALA A 108 -3.38 7.40 6.27
C ALA A 108 -3.39 6.34 5.17
N VAL A 109 -4.56 6.10 4.58
CA VAL A 109 -4.77 5.20 3.45
C VAL A 109 -5.48 5.97 2.34
N ALA A 110 -4.88 6.03 1.16
CA ALA A 110 -5.51 6.51 -0.06
C ALA A 110 -6.01 5.30 -0.86
N ALA A 111 -7.29 5.00 -0.68
CA ALA A 111 -7.98 3.97 -1.43
C ALA A 111 -8.74 4.63 -2.60
N GLN A 112 -8.53 4.19 -3.85
CA GLN A 112 -9.21 4.78 -5.02
C GLN A 112 -10.75 4.73 -4.89
N ARG A 113 -11.29 3.74 -4.17
CA ARG A 113 -12.70 3.63 -3.80
C ARG A 113 -13.26 4.79 -2.95
N LEU A 114 -12.42 5.50 -2.20
CA LEU A 114 -12.85 6.66 -1.41
C LEU A 114 -13.00 7.91 -2.28
N ALA A 115 -12.32 7.99 -3.43
CA ALA A 115 -12.40 9.12 -4.36
C ALA A 115 -13.79 9.22 -5.02
N GLU A 116 -14.43 8.08 -5.33
CA GLU A 116 -15.76 8.05 -5.95
C GLU A 116 -16.92 8.33 -4.97
N GLY A 117 -16.66 8.35 -3.65
CA GLY A 117 -17.70 8.52 -2.62
C GLY A 117 -17.82 9.92 -1.99
N SER A 118 -16.97 10.88 -2.37
CA SER A 118 -16.94 12.21 -1.72
C SER A 118 -17.82 13.28 -2.37
N THR A 119 -18.57 12.95 -3.43
CA THR A 119 -19.66 13.81 -3.95
C THR A 119 -20.96 13.54 -3.20
N GLY A 120 -20.93 13.77 -1.89
CA GLY A 120 -22.09 13.67 -1.00
C GLY A 120 -22.39 14.98 -0.27
N LEU A 121 -22.06 16.13 -0.86
CA LEU A 121 -22.55 17.43 -0.43
C LEU A 121 -23.73 17.81 -1.31
N TYR A 122 -24.94 17.42 -0.91
CA TYR A 122 -26.17 18.01 -1.43
C TYR A 122 -26.92 18.64 -0.24
N LEU A 123 -27.03 19.96 -0.34
CA LEU A 123 -27.86 20.86 0.48
C LEU A 123 -29.36 20.50 0.37
#